data_AF-A0A7C6B4A9-F1
#
_entry.id   AF-A0A7C6B4A9-F1
#
_cell.length_a   1.000
_cell.length_b   1.000
_cell.length_c   1.000
_cell.angle_alpha   90.00
_cell.angle_beta   90.00
_cell.angle_gamma   90.00
#
_symmetry.space_group_name_H-M   'P 1'
#
loop_
_entity.id
_entity.type
_entity.pdbx_description
1 polymer ?
#
loop_
_entity_poly.entity_id
_entity_poly.type
_entity_poly.pdbx_seq_one_letter_code
_entity_poly.pdbx_strand_id
1 'polypeptide(L)'
;LRKGKELLERGHVDLSLLDEKVEELCGKLLETFPDCTTKTLEELRKPKLEAWNRNKENSRAWLSLNMLTEANAGFRAFNEGNKEVGREIDFAELRRALAAGTPWSEELVQSLLPGRKQKS
;
A
#
# COMPACT_ATOMS: atom_id res chain seq x y z
N LEU A 1 3.30 -27.07 20.04
CA LEU A 1 3.39 -26.06 18.95
C LEU A 1 3.81 -26.64 17.59
N ARG A 2 4.84 -27.51 17.49
CA ARG A 2 5.33 -28.06 16.20
C ARG A 2 4.27 -28.79 15.36
N LYS A 3 3.54 -29.75 15.96
CA LYS A 3 2.45 -30.50 15.28
C LYS A 3 1.31 -29.61 14.77
N GLY A 4 1.06 -28.47 15.43
CA GLY A 4 0.04 -27.50 14.99
C GLY A 4 0.48 -26.67 13.78
N LYS A 5 1.78 -26.35 13.68
CA LYS A 5 2.36 -25.69 12.51
C LYS A 5 2.40 -26.63 11.31
N GLU A 6 2.80 -27.89 11.51
CA GLU A 6 2.81 -28.93 10.47
C GLU A 6 1.40 -29.20 9.90
N LEU A 7 0.35 -29.05 10.71
CA LEU A 7 -1.05 -29.16 10.26
C LEU A 7 -1.49 -27.93 9.45
N LEU A 8 -1.15 -26.72 9.90
CA LEU A 8 -1.45 -25.48 9.20
C LEU A 8 -0.74 -25.39 7.84
N GLU A 9 0.51 -25.82 7.76
CA GLU A 9 1.29 -25.87 6.51
C GLU A 9 0.68 -26.81 5.45
N ARG A 10 -0.13 -27.79 5.88
CA ARG A 10 -0.84 -28.72 4.98
C ARG A 10 -2.22 -28.22 4.58
N GLY A 11 -2.70 -27.14 5.20
CA GLY A 11 -3.97 -26.53 4.85
C GLY A 11 -3.92 -25.95 3.44
N HIS A 12 -4.91 -26.27 2.61
CA HIS A 12 -5.10 -25.61 1.32
C HIS A 12 -6.13 -24.50 1.48
N VAL A 13 -5.89 -23.35 0.85
CA VAL A 13 -6.87 -22.27 0.78
C VAL A 13 -7.85 -22.60 -0.34
N ASP A 14 -9.04 -23.06 0.04
CA ASP A 14 -10.13 -23.29 -0.91
C ASP A 14 -10.98 -22.02 -1.04
N LEU A 15 -11.02 -21.45 -2.25
CA LEU A 15 -11.80 -20.27 -2.60
C LEU A 15 -13.01 -20.60 -3.49
N SER A 16 -13.35 -21.87 -3.67
CA SER A 16 -14.45 -22.31 -4.56
C SER A 16 -15.79 -21.63 -4.27
N LEU A 17 -16.11 -21.41 -2.98
CA LEU A 17 -17.34 -20.68 -2.60
C LEU A 17 -17.29 -19.19 -2.97
N LEU A 18 -16.11 -18.57 -2.98
CA LEU A 18 -15.96 -17.19 -3.46
C LEU A 18 -16.20 -17.14 -4.97
N ASP A 19 -15.61 -18.07 -5.72
CA ASP A 19 -15.79 -18.18 -7.17
C ASP A 19 -17.27 -18.39 -7.53
N GLU A 20 -17.96 -19.31 -6.83
CA GLU A 20 -19.39 -19.56 -7.02
C GLU A 20 -20.22 -18.27 -6.79
N LYS A 21 -19.89 -17.49 -5.75
CA LYS A 21 -20.62 -16.24 -5.48
C LYS A 21 -20.30 -15.13 -6.47
N VAL A 22 -19.07 -15.03 -6.96
CA VAL A 22 -18.74 -14.07 -8.02
C VAL A 22 -19.52 -14.42 -9.29
N GLU A 23 -19.57 -15.70 -9.68
CA GLU A 23 -20.32 -16.15 -10.85
C GLU A 23 -21.81 -15.88 -10.71
N GLU A 24 -22.40 -16.17 -9.55
CA GLU A 24 -23.81 -15.88 -9.25
C GLU A 24 -24.14 -14.38 -9.42
N LEU A 25 -23.27 -13.48 -8.93
CA LEU A 25 -23.46 -12.03 -9.03
C LEU A 25 -23.29 -11.53 -10.47
N CYS A 26 -22.28 -12.02 -11.18
CA CYS A 26 -22.07 -11.72 -12.60
C CYS A 26 -23.27 -12.16 -13.44
N GLY A 27 -23.79 -13.37 -13.21
CA GLY A 27 -24.99 -13.90 -13.87
C GLY A 27 -26.21 -12.99 -13.65
N LYS A 28 -26.44 -12.53 -12.42
CA LYS A 28 -27.53 -11.57 -12.12
C LYS A 28 -27.40 -10.25 -12.90
N LEU A 29 -26.19 -9.74 -13.08
CA LEU A 29 -25.97 -8.51 -13.86
C LEU A 29 -26.14 -8.76 -15.37
N LEU A 30 -25.74 -9.94 -15.87
CA LEU A 30 -25.90 -10.33 -17.28
C LEU A 30 -27.39 -10.33 -17.71
N GLU A 31 -28.29 -10.71 -16.81
CA GLU A 31 -29.74 -10.77 -17.05
C GLU A 31 -30.44 -9.39 -17.01
N THR A 32 -29.70 -8.29 -16.92
CA THR A 32 -30.24 -6.92 -16.93
C THR A 32 -30.20 -6.28 -18.32
N PHE A 33 -31.02 -5.25 -18.55
CA PHE A 33 -30.92 -4.45 -19.78
C PHE A 33 -29.61 -3.64 -19.79
N PRO A 34 -28.73 -3.82 -20.79
CA PRO A 34 -27.36 -3.28 -20.75
C PRO A 34 -27.32 -1.74 -20.70
N ASP A 35 -28.21 -1.06 -21.41
CA ASP A 35 -28.26 0.41 -21.41
C ASP A 35 -28.75 0.98 -20.06
N CYS A 36 -29.73 0.33 -19.44
CA CYS A 36 -30.22 0.71 -18.11
C CYS A 36 -29.14 0.51 -17.03
N THR A 37 -28.38 -0.59 -17.14
CA THR A 37 -27.27 -0.89 -16.23
C THR A 37 -26.12 0.10 -16.40
N THR A 38 -25.79 0.45 -17.65
CA THR A 38 -24.80 1.50 -17.95
C THR A 38 -25.23 2.83 -17.34
N LYS A 39 -26.48 3.24 -17.57
CA LYS A 39 -27.03 4.48 -17.00
C LYS A 39 -26.98 4.49 -15.47
N THR A 40 -27.35 3.38 -14.84
CA THR A 40 -27.32 3.24 -13.37
C THR A 40 -25.90 3.40 -12.83
N LEU A 41 -24.93 2.75 -13.47
CA LEU A 41 -23.52 2.85 -13.09
C LEU A 41 -22.98 4.27 -13.25
N GLU A 42 -23.30 4.94 -14.36
CA GLU A 42 -22.90 6.32 -14.61
C GLU A 42 -23.45 7.28 -13.56
N GLU A 43 -24.75 7.21 -13.26
CA GLU A 43 -25.39 8.04 -12.23
C GLU A 43 -24.81 7.80 -10.85
N LEU A 44 -24.62 6.53 -10.47
CA LEU A 44 -24.04 6.15 -9.19
C LEU A 44 -22.61 6.67 -9.02
N ARG A 45 -21.84 6.73 -10.11
CA ARG A 45 -20.43 7.14 -10.08
C ARG A 45 -20.23 8.65 -10.04
N LYS A 46 -21.21 9.48 -10.43
CA LYS A 46 -21.06 10.95 -10.48
C LYS A 46 -20.39 11.58 -9.25
N PRO A 47 -20.86 11.37 -8.00
CA PRO A 47 -20.23 11.99 -6.84
C PRO A 47 -18.79 11.48 -6.60
N LYS A 48 -18.54 10.21 -6.88
CA LYS A 48 -17.19 9.62 -6.77
C LYS A 48 -16.25 10.18 -7.84
N LEU A 49 -16.73 10.36 -9.06
CA LEU A 49 -15.96 10.93 -10.18
C LEU A 49 -15.64 12.40 -9.95
N GLU A 50 -16.57 13.17 -9.39
CA GLU A 50 -16.31 14.57 -9.03
C GLU A 50 -15.18 14.68 -8.00
N ALA A 51 -15.28 13.92 -6.91
CA ALA A 51 -14.24 13.86 -5.89
C ALA A 51 -12.91 13.32 -6.48
N TRP A 52 -12.96 12.28 -7.30
CA TRP A 52 -11.77 11.73 -7.96
C TRP A 52 -11.08 12.75 -8.84
N ASN A 53 -11.82 13.41 -9.74
CA ASN A 53 -11.25 14.39 -10.67
C ASN A 53 -10.67 15.61 -9.96
N ARG A 54 -11.28 16.03 -8.84
CA ARG A 54 -10.76 17.12 -8.00
C ARG A 54 -9.44 16.77 -7.31
N ASN A 55 -9.19 15.49 -7.03
CA ASN A 55 -8.05 15.07 -6.19
C ASN A 55 -6.93 14.34 -6.96
N LYS A 56 -7.23 13.62 -8.05
CA LYS A 56 -6.28 12.70 -8.67
C LYS A 56 -4.94 13.34 -9.05
N GLU A 57 -4.94 14.59 -9.51
CA GLU A 57 -3.71 15.28 -9.91
C GLU A 57 -2.81 15.60 -8.72
N ASN A 58 -3.38 16.12 -7.62
CA ASN A 58 -2.60 16.41 -6.41
C ASN A 58 -2.08 15.11 -5.78
N SER A 59 -2.89 14.05 -5.79
CA SER A 59 -2.55 12.78 -5.15
C SER A 59 -1.46 12.07 -5.94
N ARG A 60 -1.50 12.14 -7.28
CA ARG A 60 -0.44 11.65 -8.15
C ARG A 60 0.88 12.40 -7.92
N ALA A 61 0.85 13.74 -7.90
CA ALA A 61 2.05 14.54 -7.67
C ALA A 61 2.64 14.30 -6.27
N TRP A 62 1.79 14.24 -5.24
CA TRP A 62 2.20 13.93 -3.88
C TRP A 62 2.82 12.53 -3.79
N LEU A 63 2.19 11.52 -4.40
CA LEU A 63 2.72 10.16 -4.42
C LEU A 63 4.11 10.11 -5.06
N SER A 64 4.30 10.73 -6.24
CA SER A 64 5.60 10.75 -6.91
C SER A 64 6.70 11.41 -6.06
N LEU A 65 6.40 12.55 -5.42
CA LEU A 65 7.35 13.23 -4.54
C LEU A 65 7.66 12.41 -3.29
N ASN A 66 6.62 11.83 -2.68
CA ASN A 66 6.77 11.08 -1.44
C ASN A 66 7.53 9.76 -1.65
N MET A 67 7.35 9.10 -2.81
CA MET A 67 8.11 7.90 -3.19
C MET A 67 9.61 8.15 -3.43
N LEU A 68 10.02 9.41 -3.64
CA LEU A 68 11.44 9.79 -3.70
C LEU A 68 11.99 10.23 -2.34
N THR A 69 11.15 10.34 -1.32
CA THR A 69 11.49 10.96 -0.03
C THR A 69 11.05 10.09 1.15
N GLU A 70 10.08 10.53 1.95
CA GLU A 70 9.72 9.92 3.22
C GLU A 70 9.19 8.50 3.08
N ALA A 71 8.42 8.20 2.03
CA ALA A 71 7.95 6.84 1.83
C ALA A 71 9.03 5.90 1.31
N ASN A 72 10.03 6.39 0.57
CA ASN A 72 11.20 5.58 0.23
C ASN A 72 11.86 5.06 1.51
N ALA A 73 12.10 5.96 2.46
CA ALA A 73 12.70 5.59 3.74
C ALA A 73 11.76 4.71 4.61
N GLY A 74 10.50 5.11 4.74
CA GLY A 74 9.52 4.44 5.61
C GLY A 74 9.14 3.05 5.12
N PHE A 75 8.82 2.87 3.84
CA PHE A 75 8.45 1.56 3.30
C PHE A 75 9.61 0.58 3.34
N ARG A 76 10.82 1.04 3.08
CA ARG A 76 12.02 0.21 3.20
C ARG A 76 12.30 -0.19 4.64
N ALA A 77 12.24 0.75 5.59
CA ALA A 77 12.38 0.42 7.00
C ALA A 77 11.34 -0.60 7.46
N PHE A 78 10.08 -0.48 7.01
CA PHE A 78 9.03 -1.44 7.34
C PHE A 78 9.29 -2.83 6.74
N ASN A 79 9.71 -2.89 5.48
CA ASN A 79 9.91 -4.13 4.74
C ASN A 79 11.19 -4.88 5.14
N GLU A 80 12.31 -4.15 5.28
CA GLU A 80 13.62 -4.71 5.61
C GLU A 80 13.78 -4.93 7.12
N GLY A 81 13.03 -4.20 7.94
CA GLY A 81 13.09 -4.26 9.39
C GLY A 81 12.45 -5.52 10.01
N ASN A 82 12.89 -5.85 11.22
CA ASN A 82 12.43 -7.01 11.97
C ASN A 82 12.24 -6.70 13.46
N LYS A 83 11.96 -7.71 14.28
CA LYS A 83 11.70 -7.54 15.73
C LYS A 83 12.93 -7.08 16.53
N GLU A 84 14.14 -7.32 16.04
CA GLU A 84 15.38 -7.01 16.74
C GLU A 84 15.85 -5.58 16.50
N VAL A 85 15.78 -5.12 15.24
CA VAL A 85 16.25 -3.78 14.85
C VAL A 85 15.14 -2.74 14.72
N GLY A 86 13.87 -3.16 14.71
CA GLY A 86 12.71 -2.31 14.48
C GLY A 86 12.31 -2.23 13.01
N ARG A 87 11.21 -1.50 12.75
CA ARG A 87 10.58 -1.30 11.42
C ARG A 87 10.31 0.15 11.08
N GLU A 88 10.95 1.06 11.81
CA GLU A 88 10.81 2.50 11.67
C GLU A 88 12.19 3.11 11.41
N ILE A 89 12.19 4.28 10.77
CA ILE A 89 13.41 5.06 10.53
C ILE A 89 13.81 5.84 11.79
N ASP A 90 15.05 6.35 11.82
CA ASP A 90 15.42 7.36 12.81
C ASP A 90 14.81 8.72 12.47
N PHE A 91 13.62 8.97 13.01
CA PHE A 91 12.87 10.21 12.80
C PHE A 91 13.58 11.47 13.34
N ALA A 92 14.48 11.34 14.31
CA ALA A 92 15.22 12.46 14.87
C ALA A 92 16.39 12.84 13.96
N GLU A 93 17.10 11.85 13.40
CA GLU A 93 18.14 12.08 12.39
C GLU A 93 17.55 12.64 11.11
N LEU A 94 16.40 12.13 10.63
CA LEU A 94 15.73 12.70 9.45
C LEU A 94 15.46 14.20 9.62
N ARG A 95 14.89 14.62 10.76
CA ARG A 95 14.63 16.04 11.05
C ARG A 95 15.91 16.87 11.10
N ARG A 96 16.99 16.32 11.67
CA ARG A 96 18.30 17.00 11.72
C ARG A 96 18.91 17.16 10.33
N ALA A 97 18.87 16.13 9.49
CA ALA A 97 19.36 16.17 8.12
C ALA A 97 18.57 17.18 7.26
N LEU A 98 17.24 17.18 7.37
CA LEU A 98 16.39 18.16 6.67
C LEU A 98 16.68 19.60 7.14
N ALA A 99 16.87 19.83 8.44
CA ALA A 99 17.24 21.14 8.97
C ALA A 99 18.62 21.62 8.49
N ALA A 100 19.54 20.70 8.21
CA ALA A 100 20.84 20.98 7.60
C ALA A 100 20.79 21.14 6.07
N GLY A 101 19.62 21.02 5.44
CA GLY A 101 19.46 21.11 3.99
C GLY A 101 20.04 19.90 3.24
N THR A 102 20.22 18.76 3.91
CA THR A 102 20.70 17.54 3.26
C THR A 102 19.67 17.10 2.21
N PRO A 103 20.10 16.90 0.94
CA PRO A 103 19.19 16.43 -0.11
C PRO A 103 18.74 15.00 0.16
N TRP A 104 17.56 14.65 -0.35
CA TRP A 104 17.14 13.25 -0.40
C TRP A 104 18.03 12.48 -1.36
N SER A 105 18.85 11.58 -0.80
CA SER A 105 19.75 10.70 -1.52
C SER A 105 19.65 9.28 -0.97
N GLU A 106 20.20 8.31 -1.70
CA GLU A 106 20.25 6.92 -1.24
C GLU A 106 21.06 6.80 0.07
N GLU A 107 22.14 7.58 0.20
CA GLU A 107 22.96 7.61 1.41
C GLU A 107 22.17 8.10 2.63
N LEU A 108 21.35 9.15 2.47
CA LEU A 108 20.47 9.62 3.54
C LEU A 108 19.43 8.55 3.89
N VAL A 109 18.79 7.93 2.90
CA VAL A 109 17.80 6.88 3.16
C VAL A 109 18.43 5.72 3.92
N GLN A 110 19.61 5.24 3.49
CA GLN A 110 20.32 4.13 4.11
C GLN A 110 20.77 4.43 5.54
N SER A 111 21.19 5.67 5.84
CA SER A 111 21.61 6.06 7.19
C SER A 111 20.45 6.07 8.19
N LEU A 112 19.23 6.26 7.69
CA LEU A 112 18.00 6.31 8.50
C LEU A 112 17.39 4.93 8.80
N LEU A 113 17.78 3.88 8.06
CA LEU A 113 17.19 2.54 8.21
C LEU A 113 17.52 1.89 9.57
N PRO A 114 16.61 1.05 10.11
CA PRO A 114 16.84 0.35 11.36
C PRO A 114 18.07 -0.57 11.27
N GLY A 115 18.88 -0.60 12.32
CA GLY A 115 20.09 -1.44 12.40
C GLY A 115 21.32 -0.92 11.64
N ARG A 116 21.21 0.23 10.94
CA ARG A 116 22.32 0.87 10.18
C ARG A 116 23.15 1.89 10.97
N LYS A 117 23.06 1.93 12.31
CA LYS A 117 23.88 2.86 13.12
C LYS A 117 25.35 2.73 12.74
N GLN A 118 25.94 3.81 12.24
CA GLN A 118 27.38 3.88 11.98
C GLN A 118 28.11 3.51 13.27
N LYS A 119 29.03 2.55 13.19
CA LYS A 119 30.06 2.37 14.20
C LYS A 119 30.81 3.71 14.30
N SER A 120 30.67 4.38 15.43
CA SER A 120 31.58 5.45 15.82
C SER A 120 32.97 4.89 16.10
#